data_AF-A0A7X7H9N2-F1
#
_entry.id   AF-A0A7X7H9N2-F1
#
_cell.length_a   1.000
_cell.length_b   1.000
_cell.length_c   1.000
_cell.angle_alpha   90.00
_cell.angle_beta   90.00
_cell.angle_gamma   90.00
#
_symmetry.space_group_name_H-M   'P 1'
#
loop_
_entity.id
_entity.type
_entity.pdbx_description
1 polymer ?
#
loop_
_entity_poly.entity_id
_entity_poly.type
_entity_poly.pdbx_seq_one_letter_code
_entity_poly.pdbx_strand_id
1 'polypeptide(L)'
;MKKIIVALSLILLYTSGFAQSYKKTDYGASAQINSMDIEVQFYGPSIVRVVKTPVGESVEKESLSVIKSPEKVSFTTKELGDELLLSNKSVQVVLNLKSGKVSFKNTKGEILLNEKEGGATFTDFDDAGVKTYSVNQSFVLEQDESIYGLGVLQNGKMSQRNQEVHMVQNNTWDFVTFFQSVKGYGLFWDNYSPTNFKDVPGETSFRSDVGDCIDYYFMYGGDADGVIAEMRNLTGEVPMFPLWTYGFWQSKERYKSQQETVGVVKKYRELGVPLDGVIQDWQYWGSNYLWNAMEFLNDEFPNPQAMVNEIHDLNAHMIISIWSSFGPATKQYRELEKIGALYSFNTWPESGLTAWPPNMDYPSGVRVYDAFNPQARDIYWKYMNEGLFKLGIDGWWMDSTEPD
;
A
#
# COMPACT_ATOMS: atom_id res chain seq x y z
N MET A 1 56.93 -33.37 61.78
CA MET A 1 56.31 -32.52 60.73
C MET A 1 55.27 -33.33 59.97
N LYS A 2 53.98 -33.21 60.29
CA LYS A 2 52.87 -33.78 59.50
C LYS A 2 51.89 -32.64 59.23
N LYS A 3 51.70 -32.32 57.95
CA LYS A 3 50.87 -31.22 57.45
C LYS A 3 49.39 -31.63 57.56
N ILE A 4 48.58 -30.77 58.18
CA ILE A 4 47.12 -30.85 58.16
C ILE A 4 46.66 -30.04 56.94
N ILE A 5 45.96 -30.70 56.01
CA ILE A 5 45.30 -30.05 54.87
C ILE A 5 43.86 -29.76 55.30
N VAL A 6 43.52 -28.49 55.42
CA VAL A 6 42.14 -28.01 55.59
C VAL A 6 41.56 -27.80 54.20
N ALA A 7 40.55 -28.58 53.83
CA ALA A 7 39.77 -28.37 52.62
C ALA A 7 38.65 -27.36 52.93
N LEU A 8 38.72 -26.16 52.33
CA LEU A 8 37.60 -25.22 52.31
C LEU A 8 36.63 -25.61 51.18
N SER A 9 35.41 -25.97 51.55
CA SER A 9 34.30 -26.16 50.61
C SER A 9 33.71 -24.78 50.24
N LEU A 10 33.91 -24.33 49.00
CA LEU A 10 33.16 -23.20 48.44
C LEU A 10 31.72 -23.64 48.18
N ILE A 11 30.76 -23.04 48.89
CA ILE A 11 29.34 -23.14 48.56
C ILE A 11 29.07 -22.13 47.43
N LEU A 12 28.91 -22.63 46.20
CA LEU A 12 28.36 -21.86 45.09
C LEU A 12 26.86 -21.66 45.34
N LEU A 13 26.49 -20.42 45.66
CA LEU A 13 25.10 -19.96 45.63
C LEU A 13 24.64 -19.92 44.16
N TYR A 14 23.92 -20.95 43.74
CA TYR A 14 23.14 -20.91 42.50
C TYR A 14 21.97 -19.95 42.71
N THR A 15 22.11 -18.71 42.21
CA THR A 15 20.96 -17.84 41.99
C THR A 15 20.20 -18.39 40.78
N SER A 16 19.04 -18.99 41.02
CA SER A 16 18.06 -19.32 39.99
C SER A 16 17.65 -18.01 39.31
N GLY A 17 18.20 -17.73 38.13
CA GLY A 17 17.71 -16.66 37.29
C GLY A 17 16.29 -17.00 36.87
N PHE A 18 15.32 -16.18 37.26
CA PHE A 18 13.99 -16.22 36.66
C PHE A 18 14.18 -15.94 35.17
N ALA A 19 13.83 -16.91 34.31
CA ALA A 19 13.79 -16.67 32.87
C ALA A 19 12.83 -15.52 32.61
N GLN A 20 13.32 -14.46 31.97
CA GLN A 20 12.50 -13.29 31.65
C GLN A 20 11.41 -13.74 30.66
N SER A 21 10.15 -13.35 30.93
CA SER A 21 8.99 -13.70 30.08
C SER A 21 8.98 -12.97 28.73
N TYR A 22 9.95 -12.10 28.51
CA TYR A 22 10.18 -11.39 27.26
C TYR A 22 11.69 -11.24 27.03
N LYS A 23 12.05 -10.90 25.79
CA LYS A 23 13.39 -10.54 25.37
C LYS A 23 13.40 -9.07 24.93
N LYS A 24 14.20 -8.24 25.60
CA LYS A 24 14.48 -6.89 25.11
C LYS A 24 15.31 -6.98 23.83
N THR A 25 14.93 -6.23 22.80
CA THR A 25 15.66 -6.14 21.52
C THR A 25 16.30 -4.75 21.37
N ASP A 26 17.11 -4.56 20.34
CA ASP A 26 17.68 -3.25 20.01
C ASP A 26 16.61 -2.20 19.65
N TYR A 27 15.44 -2.67 19.19
CA TYR A 27 14.35 -1.82 18.69
C TYR A 27 13.09 -1.86 19.58
N GLY A 28 13.03 -2.72 20.60
CA GLY A 28 11.86 -2.83 21.47
C GLY A 28 11.89 -4.08 22.33
N ALA A 29 10.88 -4.93 22.18
CA ALA A 29 10.78 -6.21 22.89
C ALA A 29 10.03 -7.26 22.09
N SER A 30 10.40 -8.52 22.30
CA SER A 30 9.63 -9.67 21.83
C SER A 30 9.24 -10.57 23.00
N ALA A 31 8.11 -11.25 22.89
CA ALA A 31 7.64 -12.22 23.87
C ALA A 31 6.86 -13.34 23.17
N GLN A 32 7.02 -14.55 23.69
CA GLN A 32 6.17 -15.68 23.33
C GLN A 32 5.02 -15.72 24.33
N ILE A 33 3.78 -15.52 23.87
CA ILE A 33 2.60 -15.42 24.72
C ILE A 33 1.50 -16.32 24.15
N ASN A 34 1.07 -17.29 24.96
CA ASN A 34 0.15 -18.35 24.53
C ASN A 34 0.71 -19.11 23.32
N SER A 35 -0.02 -19.14 22.21
CA SER A 35 0.39 -19.76 20.95
C SER A 35 0.86 -18.73 19.92
N MET A 36 1.27 -17.53 20.34
CA MET A 36 1.79 -16.49 19.46
C MET A 36 3.17 -16.00 19.87
N ASP A 37 4.02 -15.73 18.88
CA ASP A 37 5.19 -14.88 19.05
C ASP A 37 4.78 -13.43 18.73
N ILE A 38 5.13 -12.50 19.62
CA ILE A 38 4.77 -11.08 19.51
C ILE A 38 6.03 -10.24 19.54
N GLU A 39 6.16 -9.33 18.58
CA GLU A 39 7.25 -8.37 18.51
C GLU A 39 6.71 -6.94 18.44
N VAL A 40 7.18 -6.11 19.38
CA VAL A 40 6.94 -4.67 19.41
C VAL A 40 8.24 -3.97 19.09
N GLN A 41 8.28 -3.26 17.95
CA GLN A 41 9.46 -2.57 17.46
C GLN A 41 9.18 -1.08 17.30
N PHE A 42 10.03 -0.22 17.84
CA PHE A 42 10.05 1.19 17.48
C PHE A 42 10.66 1.33 16.08
N TYR A 43 9.87 1.86 15.15
CA TYR A 43 10.30 2.24 13.79
C TYR A 43 10.73 3.71 13.71
N GLY A 44 10.74 4.38 14.86
CA GLY A 44 11.06 5.78 15.07
C GLY A 44 10.57 6.19 16.45
N PRO A 45 10.77 7.45 16.88
CA PRO A 45 10.30 7.91 18.17
C PRO A 45 8.79 7.75 18.33
N SER A 46 8.01 8.00 17.28
CA SER A 46 6.54 8.05 17.31
C SER A 46 5.86 6.92 16.55
N ILE A 47 6.62 6.04 15.89
CA ILE A 47 6.11 4.92 15.08
C ILE A 47 6.48 3.60 15.77
N VAL A 48 5.49 2.73 15.95
CA VAL A 48 5.63 1.42 16.55
C VAL A 48 5.05 0.38 15.60
N ARG A 49 5.89 -0.55 15.14
CA ARG A 49 5.45 -1.75 14.43
C ARG A 49 5.12 -2.84 15.44
N VAL A 50 4.01 -3.53 15.23
CA VAL A 50 3.65 -4.73 15.98
C VAL A 50 3.48 -5.87 14.99
N VAL A 51 4.27 -6.93 15.21
CA VAL A 51 4.20 -8.17 14.44
C VAL A 51 3.74 -9.28 15.38
N LYS A 52 2.79 -10.09 14.92
CA LYS A 52 2.41 -11.33 15.61
C LYS A 52 2.40 -12.49 14.63
N THR A 53 2.90 -13.63 15.06
CA THR A 53 2.90 -14.89 14.29
C THR A 53 2.44 -16.04 15.18
N PRO A 54 1.93 -17.14 14.61
CA PRO A 54 1.84 -18.40 15.34
C PRO A 54 3.23 -18.83 15.85
N VAL A 55 3.28 -19.47 17.03
CA VAL A 55 4.54 -19.89 17.64
C VAL A 55 5.36 -20.78 16.70
N GLY A 56 6.64 -20.44 16.56
CA GLY A 56 7.60 -21.23 15.78
C GLY A 56 7.56 -20.95 14.28
N GLU A 57 6.64 -20.10 13.82
CA GLU A 57 6.65 -19.56 12.46
C GLU A 57 7.60 -18.36 12.39
N SER A 58 8.54 -18.41 11.46
CA SER A 58 9.44 -17.29 11.15
C SER A 58 8.96 -16.65 9.86
N VAL A 59 8.45 -15.42 9.95
CA VAL A 59 7.98 -14.67 8.80
C VAL A 59 9.01 -13.61 8.43
N GLU A 60 9.70 -13.80 7.31
CA GLU A 60 10.44 -12.72 6.65
C GLU A 60 9.48 -12.00 5.71
N LYS A 61 9.01 -10.83 6.13
CA LYS A 61 8.12 -10.00 5.32
C LYS A 61 8.83 -8.73 4.89
N GLU A 62 9.03 -8.60 3.58
CA GLU A 62 9.37 -7.34 2.93
C GLU A 62 8.09 -6.59 2.59
N SER A 63 7.96 -5.36 3.09
CA SER A 63 6.80 -4.52 2.81
C SER A 63 6.91 -3.91 1.42
N LEU A 64 5.83 -3.92 0.66
CA LEU A 64 5.70 -3.20 -0.61
C LEU A 64 5.39 -1.70 -0.42
N SER A 65 4.96 -1.30 0.79
CA SER A 65 4.55 0.07 1.10
C SER A 65 5.52 0.79 2.06
N VAL A 66 6.12 0.07 3.01
CA VAL A 66 7.04 0.66 4.00
C VAL A 66 8.46 0.68 3.45
N ILE A 67 8.98 1.89 3.21
CA ILE A 67 10.37 2.09 2.76
C ILE A 67 11.31 2.47 3.91
N LYS A 68 10.76 2.82 5.07
CA LYS A 68 11.51 3.16 6.25
C LYS A 68 12.13 1.91 6.87
N SER A 69 13.38 2.01 7.33
CA SER A 69 14.02 0.99 8.16
C SER A 69 13.84 1.28 9.66
N PRO A 70 13.82 0.25 10.54
CA PRO A 70 13.76 0.47 11.98
C PRO A 70 14.88 1.38 12.48
N GLU A 71 14.54 2.33 13.35
CA GLU A 71 15.51 3.26 13.94
C GLU A 71 15.83 2.90 15.39
N LYS A 72 17.12 2.95 15.76
CA LYS A 72 17.52 2.81 17.17
C LYS A 72 17.08 4.04 17.95
N VAL A 73 16.01 3.90 18.72
CA VAL A 73 15.54 4.92 19.65
C VAL A 73 15.94 4.60 21.09
N SER A 74 16.18 5.62 21.90
CA SER A 74 16.37 5.42 23.33
C SER A 74 15.01 5.16 23.99
N PHE A 75 14.84 3.98 24.59
CA PHE A 75 13.64 3.60 25.33
C PHE A 75 13.97 2.85 26.63
N THR A 76 13.09 2.98 27.61
CA THR A 76 13.13 2.25 28.87
C THR A 76 12.10 1.12 28.86
N THR A 77 12.39 0.05 29.60
CA THR A 77 11.44 -1.04 29.85
C THR A 77 11.17 -1.14 31.35
N LYS A 78 9.91 -1.37 31.73
CA LYS A 78 9.52 -1.59 33.12
C LYS A 78 8.43 -2.65 33.20
N GLU A 79 8.68 -3.70 33.96
CA GLU A 79 7.67 -4.71 34.29
C GLU A 79 6.78 -4.20 35.43
N LEU A 80 5.47 -4.34 35.26
CA LEU A 80 4.42 -3.90 36.19
C LEU A 80 3.39 -5.03 36.33
N GLY A 81 3.70 -6.03 37.15
CA GLY A 81 2.89 -7.24 37.23
C GLY A 81 2.94 -8.02 35.91
N ASP A 82 1.78 -8.24 35.28
CA ASP A 82 1.67 -8.93 34.00
C ASP A 82 1.88 -7.99 32.78
N GLU A 83 2.29 -6.74 33.00
CA GLU A 83 2.49 -5.76 31.93
C GLU A 83 3.97 -5.39 31.75
N LEU A 84 4.41 -5.32 30.49
CA LEU A 84 5.67 -4.72 30.09
C LEU A 84 5.40 -3.34 29.50
N LEU A 85 5.85 -2.29 30.19
CA LEU A 85 5.83 -0.92 29.69
C LEU A 85 7.14 -0.63 28.95
N LEU A 86 7.04 -0.33 27.65
CA LEU A 86 8.09 0.29 26.85
C LEU A 86 7.80 1.79 26.74
N SER A 87 8.80 2.64 26.93
CA SER A 87 8.58 4.10 26.89
C SER A 87 9.77 4.83 26.29
N ASN A 88 9.48 5.77 25.39
CA ASN A 88 10.45 6.73 24.87
C ASN A 88 9.91 8.17 25.05
N LYS A 89 10.53 9.14 24.39
CA LYS A 89 10.17 10.57 24.51
C LYS A 89 8.84 10.97 23.85
N SER A 90 8.27 10.14 22.98
CA SER A 90 7.07 10.45 22.20
C SER A 90 5.87 9.57 22.57
N VAL A 91 6.10 8.28 22.85
CA VAL A 91 5.03 7.30 23.08
C VAL A 91 5.37 6.31 24.19
N GLN A 92 4.33 5.71 24.74
CA GLN A 92 4.39 4.59 25.65
C GLN A 92 3.61 3.41 25.06
N VAL A 93 4.19 2.22 25.12
CA VAL A 93 3.58 0.97 24.63
C VAL A 93 3.53 -0.02 25.78
N VAL A 94 2.36 -0.60 26.01
CA VAL A 94 2.14 -1.61 27.07
C VAL A 94 1.83 -2.93 26.40
N LEU A 95 2.69 -3.92 26.59
CA LEU A 95 2.46 -5.32 26.21
C LEU A 95 2.01 -6.10 27.43
N ASN A 96 0.82 -6.68 27.40
CA ASN A 96 0.38 -7.61 28.45
C ASN A 96 1.02 -8.99 28.20
N LEU A 97 1.87 -9.42 29.13
CA LEU A 97 2.68 -10.65 29.06
C LEU A 97 1.86 -11.94 29.26
N LYS A 98 0.55 -11.84 29.49
CA LYS A 98 -0.36 -12.97 29.64
C LYS A 98 -1.35 -13.09 28.48
N SER A 99 -1.96 -11.98 28.08
CA SER A 99 -2.96 -11.97 27.01
C SER A 99 -2.39 -11.63 25.63
N GLY A 100 -1.20 -11.03 25.56
CA GLY A 100 -0.59 -10.57 24.32
C GLY A 100 -1.20 -9.28 23.77
N LYS A 101 -2.10 -8.64 24.53
CA LYS A 101 -2.71 -7.35 24.19
C LYS A 101 -1.65 -6.25 24.22
N VAL A 102 -1.60 -5.46 23.14
CA VAL A 102 -0.80 -4.23 23.05
C VAL A 102 -1.70 -3.00 23.24
N SER A 103 -1.23 -2.04 24.03
CA SER A 103 -1.91 -0.75 24.24
C SER A 103 -0.94 0.41 24.04
N PHE A 104 -1.42 1.47 23.41
CA PHE A 104 -0.64 2.66 23.09
C PHE A 104 -1.12 3.84 23.92
N LYS A 105 -0.18 4.59 24.50
CA LYS A 105 -0.44 5.78 25.29
C LYS A 105 0.48 6.91 24.86
N ASN A 106 0.03 8.15 25.06
CA ASN A 106 0.93 9.29 24.95
C ASN A 106 1.84 9.39 26.19
N THR A 107 2.75 10.37 26.20
CA THR A 107 3.70 10.58 27.31
C THR A 107 3.05 11.01 28.63
N LYS A 108 1.79 11.48 28.60
CA LYS A 108 1.00 11.79 29.80
C LYS A 108 0.31 10.56 30.39
N GLY A 109 0.40 9.41 29.71
CA GLY A 109 -0.26 8.16 30.11
C GLY A 109 -1.72 8.06 29.67
N GLU A 110 -2.21 8.99 28.86
CA GLU A 110 -3.55 8.93 28.27
C GLU A 110 -3.57 7.84 27.20
N ILE A 111 -4.58 6.98 27.23
CA ILE A 111 -4.75 5.87 26.28
C ILE A 111 -5.10 6.44 24.91
N LEU A 112 -4.37 6.02 23.89
CA LEU A 112 -4.64 6.37 22.50
C LEU A 112 -5.43 5.25 21.82
N LEU A 113 -4.89 4.03 21.84
CA LEU A 113 -5.47 2.86 21.21
C LEU A 113 -5.24 1.62 22.09
N ASN A 114 -6.24 0.75 22.16
CA ASN A 114 -6.11 -0.60 22.72
C ASN A 114 -6.37 -1.61 21.63
N GLU A 115 -5.56 -2.67 21.58
CA GLU A 115 -6.05 -3.93 21.02
C GLU A 115 -7.20 -4.48 21.88
N LYS A 116 -8.12 -5.21 21.23
CA LYS A 116 -9.11 -6.02 21.93
C LYS A 116 -8.45 -7.29 22.44
N GLU A 117 -8.69 -7.65 23.69
CA GLU A 117 -8.20 -8.90 24.27
C GLU A 117 -8.78 -10.10 23.50
N GLY A 118 -7.92 -11.06 23.11
CA GLY A 118 -8.31 -12.14 22.21
C GLY A 118 -8.64 -11.71 20.77
N GLY A 119 -8.33 -10.47 20.39
CA GLY A 119 -8.62 -9.94 19.06
C GLY A 119 -7.66 -10.41 17.96
N ALA A 120 -6.53 -11.01 18.31
CA ALA A 120 -5.57 -11.58 17.35
C ALA A 120 -5.97 -13.03 17.02
N THR A 121 -6.22 -13.34 15.74
CA THR A 121 -6.52 -14.71 15.31
C THR A 121 -5.84 -15.07 14.01
N PHE A 122 -5.42 -16.33 13.92
CA PHE A 122 -4.88 -16.98 12.72
C PHE A 122 -5.79 -18.17 12.41
N THR A 123 -6.39 -18.19 11.22
CA THR A 123 -7.24 -19.29 10.76
C THR A 123 -6.60 -19.90 9.52
N ASP A 124 -6.33 -21.20 9.51
CA ASP A 124 -5.73 -21.88 8.37
C ASP A 124 -6.45 -21.51 7.06
N PHE A 125 -5.67 -21.12 6.05
CA PHE A 125 -6.13 -20.75 4.71
C PHE A 125 -5.24 -21.42 3.66
N ASP A 126 -5.86 -21.85 2.56
CA ASP A 126 -5.16 -22.44 1.40
C ASP A 126 -5.22 -21.46 0.24
N ASP A 127 -4.13 -20.72 0.02
CA ASP A 127 -3.98 -19.79 -1.08
C ASP A 127 -3.44 -20.53 -2.31
N ALA A 128 -4.37 -21.08 -3.10
CA ALA A 128 -4.07 -21.81 -4.34
C ALA A 128 -3.01 -22.93 -4.16
N GLY A 129 -3.06 -23.66 -3.04
CA GLY A 129 -2.11 -24.73 -2.69
C GLY A 129 -0.98 -24.29 -1.76
N VAL A 130 -0.88 -22.99 -1.45
CA VAL A 130 0.05 -22.44 -0.47
C VAL A 130 -0.64 -22.34 0.88
N LYS A 131 -0.15 -23.08 1.87
CA LYS A 131 -0.65 -22.99 3.24
C LYS A 131 -0.25 -21.65 3.85
N THR A 132 -1.23 -20.95 4.39
CA THR A 132 -1.09 -19.66 5.05
C THR A 132 -2.26 -19.48 6.04
N TYR A 133 -2.55 -18.26 6.45
CA TYR A 133 -3.65 -17.94 7.36
C TYR A 133 -4.52 -16.80 6.82
N SER A 134 -5.80 -16.82 7.17
CA SER A 134 -6.56 -15.58 7.35
C SER A 134 -6.21 -14.99 8.71
N VAL A 135 -5.82 -13.72 8.72
CA VAL A 135 -5.32 -13.01 9.90
C VAL A 135 -6.27 -11.89 10.30
N ASN A 136 -6.57 -11.78 11.59
CA ASN A 136 -7.42 -10.72 12.14
C ASN A 136 -6.73 -10.07 13.34
N GLN A 137 -6.83 -8.75 13.43
CA GLN A 137 -6.57 -8.01 14.66
C GLN A 137 -7.75 -7.06 14.96
N SER A 138 -8.31 -7.22 16.15
CA SER A 138 -9.35 -6.32 16.67
C SER A 138 -8.78 -5.30 17.66
N PHE A 139 -9.38 -4.12 17.69
CA PHE A 139 -9.06 -2.96 18.49
C PHE A 139 -10.31 -2.45 19.20
N VAL A 140 -10.12 -1.63 20.22
CA VAL A 140 -11.20 -0.95 20.95
C VAL A 140 -11.01 0.55 20.82
N LEU A 141 -11.92 1.18 20.08
CA LEU A 141 -12.04 2.64 19.97
C LEU A 141 -13.06 3.18 20.97
N GLU A 142 -12.90 4.43 21.38
CA GLU A 142 -13.89 5.09 22.24
C GLU A 142 -15.19 5.35 21.46
N GLN A 143 -16.32 5.46 22.17
CA GLN A 143 -17.63 5.59 21.54
C GLN A 143 -17.72 6.81 20.61
N ASP A 144 -17.15 7.94 21.04
CA ASP A 144 -17.22 9.22 20.30
C ASP A 144 -15.97 9.51 19.46
N GLU A 145 -15.06 8.54 19.34
CA GLU A 145 -13.80 8.67 18.60
C GLU A 145 -14.03 8.59 17.08
N SER A 146 -13.94 9.71 16.37
CA SER A 146 -14.00 9.66 14.90
C SER A 146 -12.68 9.21 14.29
N ILE A 147 -12.76 8.36 13.27
CA ILE A 147 -11.63 7.93 12.45
C ILE A 147 -11.89 8.24 10.97
N TYR A 148 -10.82 8.50 10.22
CA TYR A 148 -10.85 8.89 8.82
C TYR A 148 -9.75 8.16 8.05
N GLY A 149 -9.95 7.94 6.74
CA GLY A 149 -9.00 7.20 5.92
C GLY A 149 -9.71 6.06 5.19
N LEU A 150 -9.06 4.90 5.11
CA LEU A 150 -9.43 3.72 4.32
C LEU A 150 -9.31 3.90 2.80
N GLY A 151 -8.90 5.08 2.34
CA GLY A 151 -8.78 5.44 0.92
C GLY A 151 -10.00 6.20 0.40
N VAL A 152 -10.38 5.94 -0.85
CA VAL A 152 -11.53 6.53 -1.55
C VAL A 152 -12.69 5.53 -1.52
N LEU A 153 -13.74 5.85 -0.76
CA LEU A 153 -14.94 5.03 -0.66
C LEU A 153 -16.16 5.76 -1.25
N GLN A 154 -16.88 5.12 -2.18
CA GLN A 154 -18.05 5.70 -2.85
C GLN A 154 -19.35 5.50 -2.06
N ASN A 155 -19.32 5.79 -0.76
CA ASN A 155 -20.48 5.59 0.13
C ASN A 155 -20.97 6.88 0.82
N GLY A 156 -20.34 8.03 0.53
CA GLY A 156 -20.71 9.33 1.08
C GLY A 156 -20.41 9.50 2.57
N LYS A 157 -19.64 8.60 3.20
CA LYS A 157 -19.28 8.67 4.62
C LYS A 157 -17.91 9.29 4.80
N MET A 158 -17.85 10.37 5.58
CA MET A 158 -16.57 10.97 6.00
C MET A 158 -15.91 10.18 7.14
N SER A 159 -16.67 9.91 8.21
CA SER A 159 -16.19 9.12 9.34
C SER A 159 -16.29 7.63 9.03
N GLN A 160 -15.23 6.88 9.37
CA GLN A 160 -15.16 5.45 9.13
C GLN A 160 -15.78 4.58 10.24
N ARG A 161 -16.51 5.19 11.18
CA ARG A 161 -17.21 4.49 12.26
C ARG A 161 -18.46 3.74 11.78
N ASN A 162 -18.81 2.66 12.49
CA ASN A 162 -20.04 1.88 12.35
C ASN A 162 -20.28 1.39 10.91
N GLN A 163 -19.27 0.77 10.30
CA GLN A 163 -19.40 0.19 8.97
C GLN A 163 -18.50 -1.02 8.78
N GLU A 164 -18.88 -1.84 7.82
CA GLU A 164 -18.10 -2.97 7.35
C GLU A 164 -17.85 -2.80 5.86
N VAL A 165 -16.60 -2.92 5.45
CA VAL A 165 -16.14 -2.69 4.09
C VAL A 165 -15.15 -3.79 3.73
N HIS A 166 -15.49 -4.57 2.70
CA HIS A 166 -14.55 -5.50 2.09
C HIS A 166 -13.70 -4.71 1.07
N MET A 167 -12.43 -4.54 1.41
CA MET A 167 -11.51 -3.68 0.69
C MET A 167 -10.78 -4.49 -0.38
N VAL A 168 -11.25 -4.33 -1.62
CA VAL A 168 -10.66 -4.87 -2.85
C VAL A 168 -10.70 -3.75 -3.88
N GLN A 169 -9.55 -3.44 -4.48
CA GLN A 169 -9.44 -2.35 -5.46
C GLN A 169 -10.45 -2.56 -6.58
N ASN A 170 -11.11 -1.49 -7.00
CA ASN A 170 -11.96 -1.48 -8.18
C ASN A 170 -11.96 -0.09 -8.81
N ASN A 171 -12.54 0.02 -10.00
CA ASN A 171 -12.57 1.23 -10.83
C ASN A 171 -12.88 2.54 -10.07
N THR A 172 -13.73 2.50 -9.02
CA THR A 172 -14.14 3.73 -8.30
C THR A 172 -13.84 3.72 -6.80
N TRP A 173 -13.33 2.61 -6.27
CA TRP A 173 -12.95 2.48 -4.86
C TRP A 173 -11.46 2.12 -4.76
N ASP A 174 -10.70 3.06 -4.22
CA ASP A 174 -9.26 2.92 -4.01
C ASP A 174 -9.00 2.76 -2.52
N PHE A 175 -8.62 1.57 -2.08
CA PHE A 175 -8.40 1.28 -0.68
C PHE A 175 -6.95 1.50 -0.26
N VAL A 176 -6.79 2.15 0.89
CA VAL A 176 -5.54 2.19 1.65
C VAL A 176 -5.88 1.77 3.06
N THR A 177 -5.31 0.67 3.54
CA THR A 177 -5.60 0.05 4.85
C THR A 177 -5.01 0.85 6.03
N PHE A 178 -5.31 2.14 6.06
CA PHE A 178 -4.83 3.12 7.01
C PHE A 178 -6.01 3.95 7.52
N PHE A 179 -6.08 4.19 8.82
CA PHE A 179 -6.94 5.23 9.37
C PHE A 179 -6.18 6.14 10.33
N GLN A 180 -6.64 7.38 10.43
CA GLN A 180 -6.23 8.34 11.45
C GLN A 180 -7.40 8.64 12.39
N SER A 181 -7.11 8.81 13.68
CA SER A 181 -8.06 9.13 14.74
C SER A 181 -7.95 10.59 15.15
N VAL A 182 -9.08 11.20 15.53
CA VAL A 182 -9.12 12.53 16.18
C VAL A 182 -8.26 12.64 17.44
N LYS A 183 -7.82 11.52 18.02
CA LYS A 183 -6.88 11.48 19.15
C LYS A 183 -5.42 11.70 18.74
N GLY A 184 -5.15 11.98 17.46
CA GLY A 184 -3.82 12.31 16.95
C GLY A 184 -2.92 11.11 16.72
N TYR A 185 -3.49 9.92 16.48
CA TYR A 185 -2.76 8.73 16.08
C TYR A 185 -3.28 8.16 14.77
N GLY A 186 -2.44 7.40 14.07
CA GLY A 186 -2.81 6.59 12.91
C GLY A 186 -2.50 5.11 13.12
N LEU A 187 -3.18 4.26 12.37
CA LEU A 187 -2.97 2.83 12.32
C LEU A 187 -2.90 2.40 10.84
N PHE A 188 -1.75 1.89 10.41
CA PHE A 188 -1.56 1.30 9.09
C PHE A 188 -1.50 -0.22 9.22
N TRP A 189 -2.42 -0.91 8.58
CA TRP A 189 -2.47 -2.36 8.48
C TRP A 189 -1.72 -2.81 7.23
N ASP A 190 -0.54 -3.39 7.39
CA ASP A 190 0.33 -3.73 6.27
C ASP A 190 -0.01 -5.14 5.77
N ASN A 191 -1.00 -5.26 4.90
CA ASN A 191 -1.36 -6.51 4.22
C ASN A 191 -2.00 -6.19 2.86
N TYR A 192 -1.63 -6.94 1.82
CA TYR A 192 -2.02 -6.66 0.44
C TYR A 192 -3.18 -7.53 -0.07
N SER A 193 -3.61 -8.52 0.73
CA SER A 193 -4.75 -9.36 0.37
C SER A 193 -6.08 -8.62 0.57
N PRO A 194 -7.17 -9.10 -0.05
CA PRO A 194 -8.52 -8.63 0.28
C PRO A 194 -8.72 -8.55 1.79
N THR A 195 -9.10 -7.37 2.26
CA THR A 195 -9.14 -7.08 3.70
C THR A 195 -10.50 -6.54 4.10
N ASN A 196 -11.16 -7.18 5.06
CA ASN A 196 -12.39 -6.69 5.64
C ASN A 196 -12.06 -5.73 6.80
N PHE A 197 -12.42 -4.46 6.64
CA PHE A 197 -12.47 -3.51 7.75
C PHE A 197 -13.86 -3.56 8.36
N LYS A 198 -13.96 -3.69 9.69
CA LYS A 198 -15.23 -3.71 10.40
C LYS A 198 -15.16 -2.86 11.65
N ASP A 199 -16.02 -1.86 11.75
CA ASP A 199 -16.22 -1.07 12.96
C ASP A 199 -17.64 -1.24 13.48
N VAL A 200 -17.76 -1.69 14.73
CA VAL A 200 -19.01 -1.80 15.50
C VAL A 200 -18.75 -1.33 16.93
N PRO A 201 -19.79 -1.02 17.74
CA PRO A 201 -19.59 -0.61 19.13
C PRO A 201 -18.72 -1.60 19.93
N GLY A 202 -17.57 -1.12 20.43
CA GLY A 202 -16.62 -1.91 21.23
C GLY A 202 -15.66 -2.79 20.42
N GLU A 203 -15.68 -2.74 19.09
CA GLU A 203 -14.74 -3.48 18.25
C GLU A 203 -14.52 -2.83 16.88
N THR A 204 -13.25 -2.59 16.56
CA THR A 204 -12.78 -2.22 15.23
C THR A 204 -11.77 -3.25 14.77
N SER A 205 -11.92 -3.88 13.61
CA SER A 205 -11.01 -4.92 13.17
C SER A 205 -10.58 -4.76 11.72
N PHE A 206 -9.37 -5.24 11.44
CA PHE A 206 -8.91 -5.60 10.11
C PHE A 206 -8.77 -7.11 10.06
N ARG A 207 -9.38 -7.74 9.07
CA ARG A 207 -9.18 -9.15 8.73
C ARG A 207 -8.76 -9.28 7.28
N SER A 208 -7.58 -9.80 7.05
CA SER A 208 -7.06 -10.13 5.72
C SER A 208 -7.31 -11.60 5.41
N ASP A 209 -7.69 -11.88 4.16
CA ASP A 209 -7.97 -13.25 3.72
C ASP A 209 -6.69 -14.09 3.66
N VAL A 210 -5.56 -13.47 3.31
CA VAL A 210 -4.24 -14.12 3.22
C VAL A 210 -3.18 -13.33 4.00
N GLY A 211 -2.41 -14.02 4.86
CA GLY A 211 -1.25 -13.46 5.53
C GLY A 211 -0.60 -14.44 6.50
N ASP A 212 0.74 -14.48 6.50
CA ASP A 212 1.50 -15.33 7.42
C ASP A 212 1.67 -14.70 8.82
N CYS A 213 1.40 -13.40 8.93
CA CYS A 213 1.51 -12.63 10.17
C CYS A 213 0.44 -11.55 10.28
N ILE A 214 0.16 -11.13 11.51
CA ILE A 214 -0.47 -9.84 11.81
C ILE A 214 0.66 -8.80 11.82
N ASP A 215 0.57 -7.77 10.98
CA ASP A 215 1.61 -6.74 10.87
C ASP A 215 0.97 -5.37 10.69
N TYR A 216 1.15 -4.51 11.69
CA TYR A 216 0.60 -3.16 11.65
C TYR A 216 1.54 -2.14 12.30
N TYR A 217 1.35 -0.88 11.91
CA TYR A 217 2.10 0.26 12.41
C TYR A 217 1.16 1.22 13.11
N PHE A 218 1.42 1.46 14.38
CA PHE A 218 0.85 2.57 15.13
C PHE A 218 1.75 3.79 14.99
N MET A 219 1.17 4.97 14.78
CA MET A 219 1.90 6.23 14.68
C MET A 219 1.22 7.33 15.47
N TYR A 220 1.97 8.12 16.24
CA TYR A 220 1.43 9.22 17.03
C TYR A 220 1.97 10.58 16.56
N GLY A 221 1.09 11.38 15.96
CA GLY A 221 1.41 12.71 15.46
C GLY A 221 0.89 13.86 16.31
N GLY A 222 -0.02 13.58 17.25
CA GLY A 222 -0.68 14.59 18.11
C GLY A 222 -1.88 15.28 17.46
N ASP A 223 -1.91 15.38 16.13
CA ASP A 223 -3.03 15.84 15.31
C ASP A 223 -3.04 15.14 13.94
N ALA A 224 -3.98 15.51 13.05
CA ALA A 224 -4.12 14.87 11.75
C ALA A 224 -2.90 15.09 10.84
N ASP A 225 -2.34 16.30 10.80
CA ASP A 225 -1.18 16.61 9.96
C ASP A 225 0.07 15.87 10.44
N GLY A 226 0.29 15.80 11.75
CA GLY A 226 1.36 15.03 12.35
C GLY A 226 1.23 13.53 12.06
N VAL A 227 0.02 12.99 12.07
CA VAL A 227 -0.23 11.58 11.73
C VAL A 227 0.09 11.31 10.27
N ILE A 228 -0.34 12.19 9.35
CA ILE A 228 0.02 12.06 7.94
C ILE A 228 1.54 12.21 7.74
N ALA A 229 2.21 13.11 8.47
CA ALA A 229 3.67 13.24 8.40
C ALA A 229 4.38 11.94 8.81
N GLU A 230 3.91 11.24 9.85
CA GLU A 230 4.46 9.94 10.23
C GLU A 230 4.17 8.84 9.20
N MET A 231 2.98 8.87 8.56
CA MET A 231 2.69 7.96 7.45
C MET A 231 3.65 8.18 6.27
N ARG A 232 3.96 9.44 5.93
CA ARG A 232 4.94 9.78 4.87
C ARG A 232 6.37 9.42 5.25
N ASN A 233 6.76 9.63 6.51
CA ASN A 233 8.04 9.17 7.02
C ASN A 233 8.18 7.64 6.90
N LEU A 234 7.08 6.90 7.04
CA LEU A 234 7.05 5.44 6.92
C LEU A 234 7.08 4.95 5.46
N THR A 235 6.27 5.55 4.57
CA THR A 235 5.99 5.01 3.22
C THR A 235 6.57 5.84 2.07
N GLY A 236 7.12 7.02 2.35
CA GLY A 236 7.74 7.91 1.38
C GLY A 236 7.11 9.29 1.31
N GLU A 237 7.95 10.27 1.01
CA GLU A 237 7.54 11.65 0.77
C GLU A 237 6.80 11.79 -0.55
N VAL A 238 5.86 12.74 -0.61
CA VAL A 238 5.20 13.09 -1.87
C VAL A 238 6.09 14.08 -2.63
N PRO A 239 6.58 13.75 -3.83
CA PRO A 239 7.35 14.69 -4.63
C PRO A 239 6.47 15.87 -5.05
N MET A 240 7.06 17.07 -5.13
CA MET A 240 6.37 18.22 -5.68
C MET A 240 6.02 17.98 -7.15
N PHE A 241 4.75 18.10 -7.49
CA PHE A 241 4.34 18.06 -8.90
C PHE A 241 4.83 19.32 -9.64
N PRO A 242 5.08 19.21 -10.97
CA PRO A 242 5.31 20.37 -11.81
C PRO A 242 4.17 21.40 -11.70
N LEU A 243 4.49 22.69 -11.70
CA LEU A 243 3.49 23.75 -11.46
C LEU A 243 2.26 23.68 -12.37
N TRP A 244 2.45 23.30 -13.64
CA TRP A 244 1.39 23.23 -14.64
C TRP A 244 0.29 22.20 -14.30
N THR A 245 0.59 21.20 -13.47
CA THR A 245 -0.41 20.17 -13.10
C THR A 245 -1.50 20.71 -12.18
N TYR A 246 -1.27 21.86 -11.53
CA TYR A 246 -2.26 22.55 -10.71
C TYR A 246 -3.17 23.48 -11.53
N GLY A 247 -2.86 23.65 -12.82
CA GLY A 247 -3.68 24.40 -13.78
C GLY A 247 -4.91 23.61 -14.23
N PHE A 248 -5.62 24.16 -15.23
CA PHE A 248 -6.80 23.48 -15.78
C PHE A 248 -6.39 22.39 -16.79
N TRP A 249 -7.06 21.25 -16.71
CA TRP A 249 -6.87 20.10 -17.59
C TRP A 249 -8.12 19.83 -18.42
N GLN A 250 -7.94 19.65 -19.71
CA GLN A 250 -9.00 19.22 -20.61
C GLN A 250 -8.78 17.76 -21.04
N SER A 251 -9.78 16.92 -20.80
CA SER A 251 -9.81 15.51 -21.23
C SER A 251 -11.11 15.18 -21.96
N LYS A 252 -11.13 14.07 -22.67
CA LYS A 252 -12.30 13.48 -23.30
C LYS A 252 -12.06 11.98 -23.43
N GLU A 253 -13.11 11.18 -23.25
CA GLU A 253 -13.20 9.79 -23.74
C GLU A 253 -13.91 9.84 -25.10
N ARG A 254 -13.22 9.78 -26.24
CA ARG A 254 -11.78 10.03 -26.46
C ARG A 254 -11.57 11.02 -27.60
N TYR A 255 -10.41 11.67 -27.65
CA TYR A 255 -9.95 12.34 -28.87
C TYR A 255 -9.50 11.29 -29.89
N LYS A 256 -9.97 11.41 -31.13
CA LYS A 256 -9.86 10.37 -32.16
C LYS A 256 -8.76 10.62 -33.18
N SER A 257 -8.18 11.82 -33.22
CA SER A 257 -7.11 12.18 -34.14
C SER A 257 -6.20 13.25 -33.57
N GLN A 258 -4.99 13.35 -34.11
CA GLN A 258 -4.04 14.43 -33.82
C GLN A 258 -4.67 15.81 -34.03
N GLN A 259 -5.45 15.98 -35.12
CA GLN A 259 -6.11 17.25 -35.43
C GLN A 259 -7.15 17.62 -34.37
N GLU A 260 -7.89 16.65 -33.85
CA GLU A 260 -8.89 16.90 -32.79
C GLU A 260 -8.19 17.35 -31.50
N THR A 261 -7.17 16.62 -31.05
CA THR A 261 -6.44 16.93 -29.81
C THR A 261 -5.80 18.32 -29.85
N VAL A 262 -5.03 18.62 -30.91
CA VAL A 262 -4.41 19.94 -31.10
C VAL A 262 -5.47 21.02 -31.30
N GLY A 263 -6.53 20.72 -32.05
CA GLY A 263 -7.63 21.65 -32.32
C GLY A 263 -8.33 22.13 -31.05
N VAL A 264 -8.51 21.26 -30.06
CA VAL A 264 -9.06 21.65 -28.76
C VAL A 264 -8.16 22.64 -28.04
N VAL A 265 -6.85 22.38 -27.96
CA VAL A 265 -5.89 23.30 -27.33
C VAL A 265 -5.88 24.66 -28.04
N LYS A 266 -5.82 24.67 -29.38
CA LYS A 266 -5.95 25.89 -30.19
C LYS A 266 -7.23 26.64 -29.86
N LYS A 267 -8.35 25.93 -29.70
CA LYS A 267 -9.63 26.57 -29.40
C LYS A 267 -9.65 27.25 -28.04
N TYR A 268 -9.08 26.63 -27.01
CA TYR A 268 -8.91 27.27 -25.70
C TYR A 268 -8.11 28.58 -25.80
N ARG A 269 -7.00 28.57 -26.55
CA ARG A 269 -6.17 29.76 -26.80
C ARG A 269 -6.93 30.85 -27.56
N GLU A 270 -7.65 30.49 -28.62
CA GLU A 270 -8.48 31.43 -29.39
C GLU A 270 -9.55 32.12 -28.54
N LEU A 271 -10.16 31.37 -27.61
CA LEU A 271 -11.22 31.87 -26.72
C LEU A 271 -10.66 32.66 -25.52
N GLY A 272 -9.35 32.67 -25.30
CA GLY A 272 -8.73 33.29 -24.12
C GLY A 272 -9.05 32.56 -22.82
N VAL A 273 -9.37 31.26 -22.88
CA VAL A 273 -9.66 30.43 -21.69
C VAL A 273 -8.36 29.74 -21.24
N PRO A 274 -7.95 29.87 -19.97
CA PRO A 274 -6.76 29.22 -19.44
C PRO A 274 -6.82 27.69 -19.55
N LEU A 275 -5.71 27.08 -19.96
CA LEU A 275 -5.54 25.63 -20.08
C LEU A 275 -4.05 25.33 -19.97
N ASP A 276 -3.67 24.41 -19.09
CA ASP A 276 -2.28 24.01 -18.86
C ASP A 276 -1.98 22.60 -19.38
N GLY A 277 -2.97 21.71 -19.38
CA GLY A 277 -2.80 20.32 -19.80
C GLY A 277 -3.95 19.79 -20.68
N VAL A 278 -3.61 18.95 -21.65
CA VAL A 278 -4.57 18.13 -22.41
C VAL A 278 -4.25 16.65 -22.21
N ILE A 279 -5.29 15.83 -22.13
CA ILE A 279 -5.16 14.38 -21.96
C ILE A 279 -5.57 13.68 -23.26
N GLN A 280 -4.65 12.92 -23.85
CA GLN A 280 -4.98 11.97 -24.91
C GLN A 280 -5.34 10.63 -24.29
N ASP A 281 -6.61 10.26 -24.45
CA ASP A 281 -7.15 9.01 -23.95
C ASP A 281 -6.80 7.80 -24.86
N TRP A 282 -7.29 6.61 -24.53
CA TRP A 282 -7.01 5.29 -25.15
C TRP A 282 -7.16 5.25 -26.70
N GLN A 283 -6.72 4.15 -27.32
CA GLN A 283 -6.88 3.85 -28.76
C GLN A 283 -6.14 4.77 -29.76
N TYR A 284 -5.10 5.50 -29.34
CA TYR A 284 -4.11 6.07 -30.26
C TYR A 284 -3.24 4.99 -30.97
N TRP A 285 -3.30 3.75 -30.49
CA TRP A 285 -2.76 2.54 -31.12
C TRP A 285 -3.71 1.90 -32.15
N GLY A 286 -4.96 2.36 -32.25
CA GLY A 286 -5.92 1.87 -33.24
C GLY A 286 -6.61 0.57 -32.81
N SER A 287 -6.17 -0.57 -33.33
CA SER A 287 -6.84 -1.88 -33.13
C SER A 287 -6.74 -2.37 -31.68
N ASN A 288 -7.79 -3.04 -31.17
CA ASN A 288 -7.75 -3.69 -29.86
C ASN A 288 -6.75 -4.87 -29.81
N TYR A 289 -6.31 -5.44 -30.93
CA TYR A 289 -5.21 -6.41 -30.93
C TYR A 289 -3.85 -5.78 -30.61
N LEU A 290 -3.74 -4.46 -30.83
CA LEU A 290 -2.59 -3.61 -30.49
C LEU A 290 -2.84 -2.83 -29.18
N TRP A 291 -3.75 -3.32 -28.31
CA TRP A 291 -4.09 -2.66 -27.06
C TRP A 291 -2.84 -2.28 -26.27
N ASN A 292 -2.76 -1.00 -25.88
CA ASN A 292 -1.65 -0.43 -25.12
C ASN A 292 -0.27 -0.71 -25.76
N ALA A 293 -0.19 -0.65 -27.10
CA ALA A 293 1.09 -0.76 -27.81
C ALA A 293 2.11 0.32 -27.41
N MET A 294 1.69 1.36 -26.68
CA MET A 294 2.50 2.53 -26.30
C MET A 294 3.19 3.18 -27.50
N GLU A 295 2.55 3.08 -28.66
CA GLU A 295 3.02 3.60 -29.94
C GLU A 295 1.79 4.16 -30.68
N PHE A 296 1.97 5.25 -31.42
CA PHE A 296 0.92 5.80 -32.29
C PHE A 296 0.84 4.97 -33.58
N LEU A 297 -0.06 4.00 -33.57
CA LEU A 297 -0.29 3.06 -34.68
C LEU A 297 -1.62 3.30 -35.41
N ASN A 298 -2.40 4.26 -34.94
CA ASN A 298 -3.61 4.71 -35.61
C ASN A 298 -3.27 5.79 -36.65
N ASP A 299 -3.71 5.61 -37.89
CA ASP A 299 -3.44 6.51 -39.02
C ASP A 299 -3.96 7.94 -38.79
N GLU A 300 -4.91 8.13 -37.88
CA GLU A 300 -5.42 9.43 -37.45
C GLU A 300 -4.43 10.25 -36.59
N PHE A 301 -3.30 9.64 -36.21
CA PHE A 301 -2.18 10.26 -35.50
C PHE A 301 -0.88 10.16 -36.31
N PRO A 302 -0.83 10.74 -37.52
CA PRO A 302 0.22 10.45 -38.49
C PRO A 302 1.59 11.05 -38.13
N ASN A 303 1.65 12.06 -37.26
CA ASN A 303 2.91 12.69 -36.86
C ASN A 303 2.87 13.08 -35.36
N PRO A 304 3.06 12.12 -34.46
CA PRO A 304 2.93 12.35 -33.03
C PRO A 304 3.98 13.32 -32.48
N GLN A 305 5.18 13.39 -33.09
CA GLN A 305 6.17 14.41 -32.70
C GLN A 305 5.67 15.82 -33.00
N ALA A 306 5.10 16.05 -34.19
CA ALA A 306 4.51 17.35 -34.52
C ALA A 306 3.32 17.68 -33.62
N MET A 307 2.50 16.68 -33.26
CA MET A 307 1.38 16.86 -32.32
C MET A 307 1.85 17.41 -30.97
N VAL A 308 2.86 16.77 -30.36
CA VAL A 308 3.41 17.21 -29.07
C VAL A 308 4.03 18.60 -29.20
N ASN A 309 4.84 18.83 -30.23
CA ASN A 309 5.47 20.14 -30.45
C ASN A 309 4.43 21.27 -30.62
N GLU A 310 3.35 21.04 -31.37
CA GLU A 310 2.29 22.04 -31.55
C GLU A 310 1.56 22.35 -30.24
N ILE A 311 1.37 21.36 -29.36
CA ILE A 311 0.76 21.57 -28.03
C ILE A 311 1.71 22.39 -27.15
N HIS A 312 3.00 22.06 -27.16
CA HIS A 312 4.03 22.80 -26.42
C HIS A 312 4.20 24.25 -26.92
N ASP A 313 4.16 24.48 -28.24
CA ASP A 313 4.21 25.82 -28.85
C ASP A 313 3.00 26.70 -28.43
N LEU A 314 1.89 26.06 -28.05
CA LEU A 314 0.73 26.71 -27.47
C LEU A 314 0.85 26.90 -25.95
N ASN A 315 2.01 26.65 -25.36
CA ASN A 315 2.26 26.70 -23.92
C ASN A 315 1.30 25.80 -23.12
N ALA A 316 1.01 24.61 -23.62
CA ALA A 316 0.25 23.58 -22.92
C ALA A 316 1.09 22.29 -22.83
N HIS A 317 0.72 21.40 -21.93
CA HIS A 317 1.35 20.10 -21.72
C HIS A 317 0.41 18.98 -22.18
N MET A 318 0.97 17.83 -22.50
CA MET A 318 0.23 16.65 -22.94
C MET A 318 0.57 15.46 -22.06
N ILE A 319 -0.45 14.83 -21.47
CA ILE A 319 -0.31 13.48 -20.91
C ILE A 319 -1.11 12.49 -21.74
N ILE A 320 -0.77 11.21 -21.62
CA ILE A 320 -1.37 10.16 -22.44
C ILE A 320 -1.78 8.95 -21.59
N SER A 321 -2.88 8.31 -22.01
CA SER A 321 -3.35 7.06 -21.45
C SER A 321 -2.34 5.92 -21.69
N ILE A 322 -2.01 5.20 -20.63
CA ILE A 322 -1.28 3.94 -20.64
C ILE A 322 -2.00 2.96 -19.70
N TRP A 323 -2.02 1.68 -20.05
CA TRP A 323 -2.80 0.66 -19.34
C TRP A 323 -1.89 -0.37 -18.67
N SER A 324 -2.46 -1.25 -17.84
CA SER A 324 -1.79 -2.41 -17.23
C SER A 324 -1.96 -3.71 -18.04
N SER A 325 -2.58 -3.64 -19.21
CA SER A 325 -2.84 -4.79 -20.08
C SER A 325 -2.30 -4.58 -21.49
N PHE A 326 -2.02 -5.66 -22.20
CA PHE A 326 -1.43 -5.63 -23.54
C PHE A 326 -2.16 -6.56 -24.51
N GLY A 327 -2.37 -6.09 -25.74
CA GLY A 327 -2.92 -6.90 -26.82
C GLY A 327 -1.90 -7.88 -27.40
N PRO A 328 -2.34 -9.03 -27.96
CA PRO A 328 -1.46 -10.11 -28.39
C PRO A 328 -0.58 -9.76 -29.59
N ALA A 329 -0.93 -8.72 -30.36
CA ALA A 329 -0.11 -8.26 -31.49
C ALA A 329 1.04 -7.33 -31.07
N THR A 330 1.05 -6.85 -29.82
CA THR A 330 2.07 -5.91 -29.32
C THR A 330 3.44 -6.57 -29.14
N LYS A 331 4.51 -5.76 -29.13
CA LYS A 331 5.87 -6.25 -28.87
C LYS A 331 6.05 -6.62 -27.40
N GLN A 332 5.41 -5.85 -26.51
CA GLN A 332 5.32 -6.03 -25.07
C GLN A 332 4.77 -7.40 -24.72
N TYR A 333 3.58 -7.75 -25.23
CA TYR A 333 2.94 -9.05 -24.97
C TYR A 333 3.90 -10.21 -25.29
N ARG A 334 4.58 -10.16 -26.45
CA ARG A 334 5.54 -11.19 -26.86
C ARG A 334 6.76 -11.31 -25.95
N GLU A 335 7.23 -10.22 -25.33
CA GLU A 335 8.34 -10.28 -24.36
C GLU A 335 7.85 -10.75 -22.99
N LEU A 336 6.70 -10.27 -22.53
CA LEU A 336 6.07 -10.63 -21.25
C LEU A 336 5.67 -12.11 -21.22
N GLU A 337 5.11 -12.64 -22.31
CA GLU A 337 4.73 -14.05 -22.42
C GLU A 337 5.94 -14.97 -22.27
N LYS A 338 7.10 -14.61 -22.86
CA LYS A 338 8.33 -15.42 -22.77
C LYS A 338 8.86 -15.57 -21.35
N ILE A 339 8.58 -14.60 -20.48
CA ILE A 339 8.99 -14.64 -19.07
C ILE A 339 7.85 -15.06 -18.14
N GLY A 340 6.68 -15.44 -18.68
CA GLY A 340 5.52 -15.86 -17.90
C GLY A 340 4.84 -14.73 -17.12
N ALA A 341 5.07 -13.46 -17.48
CA ALA A 341 4.60 -12.29 -16.75
C ALA A 341 3.25 -11.74 -17.27
N LEU A 342 2.34 -12.64 -17.67
CA LEU A 342 0.97 -12.30 -18.09
C LEU A 342 -0.01 -13.13 -17.28
N TYR A 343 -0.95 -12.48 -16.60
CA TYR A 343 -2.00 -13.17 -15.85
C TYR A 343 -3.01 -13.83 -16.78
N SER A 344 -3.69 -14.88 -16.31
CA SER A 344 -4.61 -15.70 -17.11
C SER A 344 -6.10 -15.41 -16.83
N PHE A 345 -6.43 -14.20 -16.36
CA PHE A 345 -7.81 -13.76 -16.19
C PHE A 345 -8.24 -12.85 -17.35
N ASN A 346 -9.55 -12.69 -17.54
CA ASN A 346 -10.13 -11.83 -18.56
C ASN A 346 -10.03 -10.36 -18.13
N THR A 347 -9.75 -9.47 -19.05
CA THR A 347 -9.64 -8.02 -18.82
C THR A 347 -10.22 -7.26 -20.01
N TRP A 348 -10.41 -5.96 -19.85
CA TRP A 348 -10.87 -5.09 -20.94
C TRP A 348 -9.76 -4.86 -22.00
N PRO A 349 -10.12 -4.75 -23.30
CA PRO A 349 -11.43 -5.03 -23.91
C PRO A 349 -11.67 -6.53 -24.11
N GLU A 350 -12.93 -6.97 -24.11
CA GLU A 350 -13.28 -8.38 -24.33
C GLU A 350 -13.14 -8.81 -25.80
N SER A 351 -13.38 -7.89 -26.75
CA SER A 351 -13.32 -8.13 -28.19
C SER A 351 -12.17 -7.38 -28.88
N GLY A 352 -11.59 -8.03 -29.89
CA GLY A 352 -10.62 -7.41 -30.80
C GLY A 352 -11.27 -6.39 -31.76
N LEU A 353 -12.59 -6.40 -31.87
CA LEU A 353 -13.36 -5.42 -32.63
C LEU A 353 -13.82 -4.27 -31.73
N THR A 354 -13.95 -3.07 -32.30
CA THR A 354 -14.37 -1.86 -31.58
C THR A 354 -15.89 -1.65 -31.54
N ALA A 355 -16.67 -2.54 -32.17
CA ALA A 355 -18.12 -2.44 -32.22
C ALA A 355 -18.75 -2.82 -30.87
N TRP A 356 -19.88 -2.18 -30.54
CA TRP A 356 -20.69 -2.52 -29.37
C TRP A 356 -21.99 -3.24 -29.80
N PRO A 357 -22.42 -4.32 -29.12
CA PRO A 357 -21.72 -5.01 -28.02
C PRO A 357 -20.46 -5.77 -28.49
N PRO A 358 -19.57 -6.20 -27.56
CA PRO A 358 -18.39 -6.98 -27.90
C PRO A 358 -18.73 -8.24 -28.70
N ASN A 359 -17.96 -8.52 -29.75
CA ASN A 359 -18.11 -9.73 -30.54
C ASN A 359 -17.10 -10.80 -30.10
N MET A 360 -17.59 -11.84 -29.42
CA MET A 360 -16.77 -12.92 -28.86
C MET A 360 -16.31 -13.95 -29.90
N ASP A 361 -16.77 -13.88 -31.16
CA ASP A 361 -16.14 -14.61 -32.27
C ASP A 361 -14.74 -14.06 -32.60
N TYR A 362 -14.47 -12.84 -32.14
CA TYR A 362 -13.19 -12.13 -32.27
C TYR A 362 -12.72 -11.68 -30.87
N PRO A 363 -12.30 -12.61 -29.99
CA PRO A 363 -11.80 -12.24 -28.66
C PRO A 363 -10.55 -11.35 -28.79
N SER A 364 -10.36 -10.43 -27.86
CA SER A 364 -9.22 -9.49 -27.90
C SER A 364 -7.88 -10.18 -27.70
N GLY A 365 -7.84 -11.20 -26.83
CA GLY A 365 -6.62 -11.83 -26.35
C GLY A 365 -5.76 -10.93 -25.45
N VAL A 366 -6.31 -9.80 -24.98
CA VAL A 366 -5.63 -8.85 -24.10
C VAL A 366 -5.41 -9.49 -22.73
N ARG A 367 -4.23 -9.27 -22.14
CA ARG A 367 -3.86 -9.80 -20.82
C ARG A 367 -3.15 -8.76 -19.99
N VAL A 368 -3.43 -8.75 -18.69
CA VAL A 368 -2.75 -7.92 -17.68
C VAL A 368 -1.33 -8.45 -17.47
N TYR A 369 -0.35 -7.54 -17.38
CA TYR A 369 1.02 -7.91 -17.06
C TYR A 369 1.24 -7.99 -15.54
N ASP A 370 2.20 -8.83 -15.13
CA ASP A 370 2.59 -8.94 -13.73
C ASP A 370 3.47 -7.74 -13.32
N ALA A 371 2.85 -6.72 -12.70
CA ALA A 371 3.54 -5.54 -12.20
C ALA A 371 4.47 -5.82 -11.00
N PHE A 372 4.36 -6.98 -10.34
CA PHE A 372 5.24 -7.36 -9.24
C PHE A 372 6.56 -7.96 -9.75
N ASN A 373 6.59 -8.48 -10.98
CA ASN A 373 7.81 -8.94 -11.63
C ASN A 373 8.70 -7.75 -12.09
N PRO A 374 9.93 -7.60 -11.55
CA PRO A 374 10.81 -6.49 -11.92
C PRO A 374 11.18 -6.46 -13.40
N GLN A 375 11.38 -7.61 -14.05
CA GLN A 375 11.70 -7.67 -15.49
C GLN A 375 10.51 -7.21 -16.34
N ALA A 376 9.29 -7.48 -15.87
CA ALA A 376 8.08 -7.03 -16.55
C ALA A 376 7.92 -5.50 -16.48
N ARG A 377 8.26 -4.89 -15.33
CA ARG A 377 8.33 -3.42 -15.19
C ARG A 377 9.40 -2.80 -16.09
N ASP A 378 10.56 -3.44 -16.23
CA ASP A 378 11.61 -2.97 -17.16
C ASP A 378 11.15 -3.01 -18.62
N ILE A 379 10.41 -4.06 -19.02
CA ILE A 379 9.80 -4.15 -20.35
C ILE A 379 8.76 -3.04 -20.55
N TYR A 380 7.89 -2.81 -19.55
CA TYR A 380 6.90 -1.74 -19.57
C TYR A 380 7.55 -0.38 -19.83
N TRP A 381 8.53 -0.01 -18.99
CA TRP A 381 9.26 1.26 -19.11
C TRP A 381 10.01 1.38 -20.43
N LYS A 382 10.68 0.31 -20.90
CA LYS A 382 11.41 0.30 -22.18
C LYS A 382 10.50 0.77 -23.33
N TYR A 383 9.31 0.19 -23.46
CA TYR A 383 8.40 0.53 -24.56
C TYR A 383 7.72 1.89 -24.37
N MET A 384 7.32 2.23 -23.15
CA MET A 384 6.79 3.56 -22.84
C MET A 384 7.83 4.66 -23.13
N ASN A 385 9.09 4.42 -22.80
CA ASN A 385 10.18 5.34 -23.07
C ASN A 385 10.40 5.57 -24.58
N GLU A 386 10.52 4.48 -25.34
CA GLU A 386 10.78 4.54 -26.78
C GLU A 386 9.61 5.12 -27.58
N GLY A 387 8.38 4.72 -27.25
CA GLY A 387 7.20 5.08 -28.03
C GLY A 387 6.51 6.38 -27.59
N LEU A 388 6.68 6.81 -26.34
CA LEU A 388 5.96 7.95 -25.77
C LEU A 388 6.88 9.01 -25.16
N PHE A 389 7.76 8.64 -24.20
CA PHE A 389 8.58 9.62 -23.48
C PHE A 389 9.54 10.40 -24.39
N LYS A 390 10.19 9.71 -25.33
CA LYS A 390 11.09 10.36 -26.29
C LYS A 390 10.40 11.35 -27.22
N LEU A 391 9.07 11.29 -27.35
CA LEU A 391 8.31 12.27 -28.12
C LEU A 391 8.12 13.60 -27.37
N GLY A 392 8.42 13.63 -26.07
CA GLY A 392 8.20 14.80 -25.21
C GLY A 392 6.83 14.82 -24.50
N ILE A 393 6.17 13.67 -24.35
CA ILE A 393 4.95 13.57 -23.55
C ILE A 393 5.29 13.86 -22.08
N ASP A 394 4.49 14.72 -21.44
CA ASP A 394 4.81 15.36 -20.15
C ASP A 394 4.38 14.55 -18.92
N GLY A 395 3.62 13.47 -19.11
CA GLY A 395 3.13 12.63 -18.03
C GLY A 395 2.24 11.48 -18.50
N TRP A 396 1.81 10.67 -17.55
CA TRP A 396 1.14 9.40 -17.80
C TRP A 396 -0.19 9.32 -17.08
N TRP A 397 -1.25 9.01 -17.81
CA TRP A 397 -2.53 8.62 -17.22
C TRP A 397 -2.58 7.10 -17.20
N MET A 398 -2.26 6.53 -16.03
CA MET A 398 -2.27 5.07 -15.82
C MET A 398 -3.69 4.63 -15.50
N ASP A 399 -4.35 4.03 -16.49
CA ASP A 399 -5.74 3.56 -16.37
C ASP A 399 -5.77 2.05 -16.09
N SER A 400 -6.86 1.58 -15.48
CA SER A 400 -7.10 0.16 -15.16
C SER A 400 -5.97 -0.47 -14.31
N THR A 401 -5.60 0.18 -13.21
CA THR A 401 -4.50 -0.27 -12.33
C THR A 401 -4.96 -1.06 -11.10
N GLU A 402 -6.24 -1.43 -11.02
CA GLU A 402 -6.81 -2.24 -9.94
C GLU A 402 -6.16 -3.63 -9.84
N PRO A 403 -6.03 -4.43 -10.94
CA PRO A 403 -6.49 -4.29 -12.34
C PRO A 403 -7.91 -4.83 -12.65
N ASP A 404 -8.58 -4.27 -13.68
CA ASP A 404 -9.98 -4.56 -14.13
C ASP A 404 -10.14 -5.77 -15.08
#